data_AF-A0A2T4VSF2-F1
#
_entry.id   AF-A0A2T4VSF2-F1
#
_cell.length_a   1.000
_cell.length_b   1.000
_cell.length_c   1.000
_cell.angle_alpha   90.00
_cell.angle_beta   90.00
_cell.angle_gamma   90.00
#
_symmetry.space_group_name_H-M   'P 1'
#
loop_
_entity.id
_entity.type
_entity.pdbx_description
1 polymer ?
#
loop_
_entity_poly.entity_id
_entity_poly.type
_entity_poly.pdbx_seq_one_letter_code
_entity_poly.pdbx_strand_id
1 'polypeptide(L)'
;MAGIRDDYISRMIEQLVAALAAILRAGAGKKPEEAFELIQQTSLSLFGMEYRMLITIDAGSVAGLLGHAEKIKALAKLVSAEADLLQQRGDTVGADHRLHHALALLEEARRRKSTPDPEVETLMLGLRDKLTQLG
;
A
#
# COMPACT_ATOMS: atom_id res chain seq x y z
N MET A 1 23.00 16.37 -9.82
CA MET A 1 22.62 14.93 -9.84
C MET A 1 21.16 14.76 -9.43
N ALA A 2 20.21 15.32 -10.20
CA ALA A 2 18.78 15.22 -9.90
C ALA A 2 18.13 13.97 -10.52
N GLY A 3 18.63 13.48 -11.66
CA GLY A 3 18.00 12.37 -12.41
C GLY A 3 17.94 11.03 -11.68
N ILE A 4 18.97 10.63 -10.92
CA ILE A 4 19.04 9.30 -10.30
C ILE A 4 17.89 9.04 -9.31
N ARG A 5 17.47 10.08 -8.57
CA ARG A 5 16.39 9.97 -7.59
C ARG A 5 15.04 9.84 -8.28
N ASP A 6 14.80 10.67 -9.30
CA ASP A 6 13.55 10.67 -10.05
C ASP A 6 13.40 9.38 -10.86
N ASP A 7 14.50 8.86 -11.42
CA ASP A 7 14.55 7.56 -12.11
C ASP A 7 14.22 6.40 -11.16
N TYR A 8 14.77 6.42 -9.95
CA TYR A 8 14.46 5.40 -8.94
C TYR A 8 12.98 5.41 -8.54
N ILE A 9 12.42 6.60 -8.27
CA ILE A 9 11.00 6.72 -7.90
C ILE A 9 10.09 6.28 -9.06
N SER A 10 10.42 6.68 -10.29
CA SER A 10 9.66 6.28 -11.48
C SER A 10 9.67 4.75 -11.64
N ARG A 11 10.84 4.12 -11.54
CA ARG A 11 10.98 2.67 -11.59
C ARG A 11 10.22 1.96 -10.46
N MET A 12 10.26 2.52 -9.25
CA MET A 12 9.51 1.97 -8.10
C MET A 12 8.00 2.02 -8.36
N ILE A 13 7.50 3.11 -8.96
CA ILE A 13 6.08 3.26 -9.33
C ILE A 13 5.70 2.22 -10.39
N GLU A 14 6.51 2.06 -11.44
CA GLU A 14 6.27 1.05 -12.49
C GLU A 14 6.22 -0.38 -11.91
N GLN A 15 7.18 -0.71 -11.05
CA GLN A 15 7.23 -2.00 -10.37
C GLN A 15 6.01 -2.22 -9.47
N LEU A 16 5.57 -1.19 -8.75
CA LEU A 16 4.35 -1.26 -7.94
C LEU A 16 3.12 -1.50 -8.82
N VAL A 17 2.96 -0.77 -9.93
CA VAL A 17 1.81 -0.94 -10.83
C VAL A 17 1.77 -2.36 -11.39
N ALA A 18 2.91 -2.89 -11.83
CA ALA A 18 3.01 -4.27 -12.32
C ALA A 18 2.65 -5.29 -11.24
N ALA A 19 3.15 -5.09 -10.01
CA ALA A 19 2.86 -5.93 -8.87
C ALA A 19 1.37 -5.92 -8.48
N LEU A 20 0.76 -4.74 -8.37
CA LEU A 20 -0.66 -4.60 -8.06
C LEU A 20 -1.53 -5.29 -9.11
N ALA A 21 -1.20 -5.15 -10.39
CA ALA A 21 -1.91 -5.84 -11.45
C ALA A 21 -1.77 -7.37 -11.34
N ALA A 22 -0.60 -7.89 -10.94
CA ALA A 22 -0.40 -9.31 -10.69
C ALA A 22 -1.21 -9.82 -9.48
N ILE A 23 -1.18 -9.08 -8.38
CA ILE A 23 -1.94 -9.38 -7.15
C ILE A 23 -3.45 -9.45 -7.46
N LEU A 24 -3.99 -8.47 -8.18
CA LEU A 24 -5.40 -8.45 -8.57
C LEU A 24 -5.78 -9.63 -9.45
N ARG A 25 -4.93 -9.99 -10.43
CA ARG A 25 -5.16 -11.17 -11.29
C ARG A 25 -5.15 -12.47 -10.48
N ALA A 26 -4.19 -12.63 -9.56
CA ALA A 26 -4.09 -13.82 -8.71
C ALA A 26 -5.32 -13.96 -7.78
N GLY A 27 -5.76 -12.85 -7.17
CA GLY A 27 -6.98 -12.81 -6.35
C GLY A 27 -8.23 -13.21 -7.14
N ALA A 28 -8.44 -12.61 -8.31
CA ALA A 28 -9.56 -12.95 -9.20
C ALA A 28 -9.55 -14.41 -9.68
N GLY A 29 -8.35 -14.99 -9.83
CA GLY A 29 -8.15 -16.39 -10.21
C GLY A 29 -8.45 -17.41 -9.10
N LYS A 30 -8.97 -16.99 -7.94
CA LYS A 30 -9.18 -17.82 -6.74
C LYS A 30 -7.91 -18.54 -6.26
N LYS A 31 -6.76 -17.89 -6.45
CA LYS A 31 -5.46 -18.33 -5.90
C LYS A 31 -4.98 -17.32 -4.85
N PRO A 32 -5.69 -17.21 -3.72
CA PRO A 32 -5.40 -16.15 -2.77
C PRO A 32 -4.01 -16.28 -2.14
N GLU A 33 -3.48 -17.49 -1.96
CA GLU A 33 -2.13 -17.73 -1.45
C GLU A 33 -1.06 -17.08 -2.36
N GLU A 34 -1.19 -17.25 -3.67
CA GLU A 34 -0.30 -16.63 -4.67
C GLU A 34 -0.37 -15.09 -4.58
N ALA A 35 -1.56 -14.54 -4.38
CA ALA A 35 -1.75 -13.10 -4.22
C ALA A 35 -1.08 -12.56 -2.94
N PHE A 36 -1.16 -13.30 -1.81
CA PHE A 36 -0.45 -12.92 -0.57
C PHE A 36 1.08 -13.06 -0.70
N GLU A 37 1.57 -14.09 -1.40
CA GLU A 37 3.00 -14.22 -1.68
C GLU A 37 3.52 -13.04 -2.53
N LEU A 38 2.77 -12.63 -3.54
CA LEU A 38 3.10 -11.45 -4.35
C LEU A 38 3.18 -10.18 -3.50
N ILE A 39 2.34 -10.01 -2.48
CA ILE A 39 2.43 -8.89 -1.54
C ILE A 39 3.75 -8.90 -0.79
N GLN A 40 4.15 -10.05 -0.24
CA GLN A 40 5.40 -10.22 0.49
C GLN A 40 6.61 -9.90 -0.40
N GLN A 41 6.64 -10.47 -1.61
CA GLN A 41 7.69 -10.25 -2.61
C GLN A 41 7.77 -8.78 -3.05
N THR A 42 6.61 -8.13 -3.24
CA THR A 42 6.55 -6.71 -3.62
C THR A 42 7.14 -5.82 -2.54
N SER A 43 6.83 -6.10 -1.27
CA SER A 43 7.40 -5.35 -0.15
C SER A 43 8.92 -5.45 -0.11
N LEU A 44 9.45 -6.68 -0.24
CA LEU A 44 10.89 -6.91 -0.26
C LEU A 44 11.57 -6.20 -1.43
N SER A 45 10.96 -6.27 -2.62
CA SER A 45 11.50 -5.64 -3.84
C SER A 45 11.52 -4.11 -3.76
N LEU A 46 10.41 -3.50 -3.32
CA LEU A 46 10.26 -2.03 -3.33
C LEU A 46 10.92 -1.35 -2.13
N PHE A 47 10.84 -1.97 -0.96
CA PHE A 47 11.25 -1.35 0.31
C PHE A 47 12.49 -2.00 0.94
N GLY A 48 12.92 -3.16 0.43
CA GLY A 48 14.01 -3.93 1.02
C GLY A 48 13.65 -4.56 2.37
N MET A 49 12.36 -4.67 2.67
CA MET A 49 11.86 -5.08 3.99
C MET A 49 10.70 -6.04 3.88
N GLU A 50 10.67 -7.01 4.80
CA GLU A 50 9.56 -7.94 4.95
C GLU A 50 8.26 -7.17 5.18
N TYR A 51 7.22 -7.53 4.43
CA TYR A 51 5.93 -6.85 4.53
C TYR A 51 5.39 -6.89 5.94
N ARG A 52 5.49 -8.05 6.61
CA ARG A 52 5.03 -8.25 7.99
C ARG A 52 5.63 -7.22 8.94
N MET A 53 6.89 -6.84 8.80
CA MET A 53 7.50 -5.83 9.67
C MET A 53 6.86 -4.45 9.46
N LEU A 54 6.63 -4.07 8.19
CA LEU A 54 6.06 -2.78 7.83
C LEU A 54 4.61 -2.61 8.30
N ILE A 55 3.84 -3.69 8.37
CA ILE A 55 2.42 -3.63 8.74
C ILE A 55 2.16 -3.79 10.25
N THR A 56 3.15 -4.24 11.02
CA THR A 56 3.00 -4.46 12.47
C THR A 56 3.35 -3.27 13.33
N ILE A 57 4.18 -2.35 12.83
CA ILE A 57 4.53 -1.11 13.51
C ILE A 57 3.54 -0.01 13.14
N ASP A 58 3.43 1.04 13.95
CA ASP A 58 2.51 2.14 13.67
C ASP A 58 2.93 2.95 12.42
N ALA A 59 1.95 3.56 11.75
CA ALA A 59 2.16 4.27 10.49
C ALA A 59 3.19 5.41 10.59
N GLY A 60 3.29 6.09 11.73
CA GLY A 60 4.26 7.16 11.95
C GLY A 60 5.70 6.63 11.97
N SER A 61 5.92 5.52 12.67
CA SER A 61 7.21 4.81 12.68
C SER A 61 7.58 4.28 11.28
N VAL A 62 6.63 3.66 10.55
CA VAL A 62 6.86 3.23 9.16
C VAL A 62 7.23 4.42 8.28
N ALA A 63 6.50 5.53 8.40
CA ALA A 63 6.75 6.72 7.62
C ALA A 63 8.15 7.31 7.90
N GLY A 64 8.58 7.29 9.16
CA GLY A 64 9.94 7.61 9.57
C GLY A 64 10.98 6.76 8.85
N LEU A 65 10.76 5.44 8.83
CA LEU A 65 11.66 4.47 8.19
C LEU A 65 11.72 4.61 6.67
N LEU A 66 10.58 4.80 6.00
CA LEU A 66 10.52 4.94 4.54
C LEU A 66 11.00 6.30 4.04
N GLY A 67 10.89 7.35 4.86
CA GLY A 67 11.46 8.68 4.64
C GLY A 67 10.81 9.53 3.53
N HIS A 68 10.15 8.92 2.55
CA HIS A 68 9.62 9.58 1.36
C HIS A 68 8.11 9.33 1.16
N ALA A 69 7.36 10.39 0.87
CA ALA A 69 5.92 10.33 0.64
C ALA A 69 5.53 9.31 -0.45
N GLU A 70 6.29 9.21 -1.55
CA GLU A 70 6.01 8.23 -2.62
C GLU A 70 6.14 6.78 -2.14
N LYS A 71 7.11 6.48 -1.25
CA LYS A 71 7.27 5.15 -0.66
C LYS A 71 6.14 4.81 0.29
N ILE A 72 5.72 5.79 1.09
CA ILE A 72 4.61 5.63 2.04
C ILE A 72 3.30 5.41 1.28
N LYS A 73 3.05 6.20 0.22
CA LYS A 73 1.91 6.03 -0.69
C LYS A 73 1.94 4.66 -1.39
N ALA A 74 3.12 4.21 -1.84
CA ALA A 74 3.29 2.88 -2.43
C ALA A 74 2.93 1.76 -1.45
N LEU A 75 3.39 1.85 -0.19
CA LEU A 75 3.03 0.89 0.84
C LEU A 75 1.52 0.92 1.14
N ALA A 76 0.92 2.10 1.25
CA ALA A 76 -0.52 2.22 1.49
C ALA A 76 -1.36 1.54 0.39
N LYS A 77 -0.95 1.66 -0.88
CA LYS A 77 -1.58 0.94 -2.00
C LYS A 77 -1.44 -0.57 -1.87
N LEU A 78 -0.26 -1.05 -1.46
CA LEU A 78 -0.02 -2.48 -1.24
C LEU A 78 -0.86 -3.03 -0.08
N VAL A 79 -0.96 -2.28 1.02
CA VAL A 79 -1.80 -2.63 2.18
C VAL A 79 -3.28 -2.63 1.82
N SER A 80 -3.74 -1.65 1.02
CA SER A 80 -5.12 -1.65 0.51
C SER A 80 -5.39 -2.85 -0.39
N ALA A 81 -4.43 -3.29 -1.21
CA ALA A 81 -4.61 -4.46 -2.05
C ALA A 81 -4.75 -5.74 -1.20
N GLU A 82 -4.01 -5.85 -0.10
CA GLU A 82 -4.21 -6.94 0.85
C GLU A 82 -5.60 -6.92 1.50
N ALA A 83 -6.08 -5.73 1.87
CA ALA A 83 -7.42 -5.59 2.43
C ALA A 83 -8.49 -6.15 1.48
N ASP A 84 -8.37 -5.86 0.17
CA ASP A 84 -9.26 -6.38 -0.86
C ASP A 84 -9.21 -7.92 -0.93
N LEU A 85 -8.02 -8.52 -0.79
CA LEU A 85 -7.87 -10.00 -0.75
C LEU A 85 -8.47 -10.61 0.52
N LEU A 86 -8.28 -9.96 1.68
CA LEU A 86 -8.85 -10.41 2.95
C LEU A 86 -10.38 -10.39 2.90
N GLN A 87 -10.95 -9.32 2.34
CA GLN A 87 -12.39 -9.22 2.12
C GLN A 87 -12.90 -10.31 1.18
N GLN A 88 -12.19 -10.60 0.07
CA GLN A 88 -12.55 -11.69 -0.85
C GLN A 88 -12.52 -13.07 -0.18
N ARG A 89 -11.68 -13.25 0.85
CA ARG A 89 -11.64 -14.45 1.68
C ARG A 89 -12.68 -14.48 2.81
N GLY A 90 -13.46 -13.42 2.97
CA GLY A 90 -14.43 -13.27 4.06
C GLY A 90 -13.82 -12.82 5.40
N ASP A 91 -12.53 -12.46 5.42
CA ASP A 91 -11.88 -11.88 6.60
C ASP A 91 -12.09 -10.35 6.63
N THR A 92 -13.30 -9.95 6.99
CA THR A 92 -13.70 -8.53 7.03
C THR A 92 -13.00 -7.76 8.16
N VAL A 93 -12.70 -8.42 9.29
CA VAL A 93 -11.96 -7.82 10.41
C VAL A 93 -10.52 -7.54 10.01
N GLY A 94 -9.87 -8.50 9.34
CA GLY A 94 -8.55 -8.30 8.77
C GLY A 94 -8.54 -7.16 7.74
N ALA A 95 -9.52 -7.15 6.83
CA ALA A 95 -9.67 -6.09 5.83
C ALA A 95 -9.83 -4.71 6.47
N ASP A 96 -10.71 -4.58 7.47
CA ASP A 96 -10.93 -3.33 8.21
C ASP A 96 -9.63 -2.80 8.84
N HIS A 97 -8.90 -3.65 9.57
CA HIS A 97 -7.60 -3.26 10.15
C HIS A 97 -6.61 -2.79 9.08
N ARG A 98 -6.58 -3.43 7.91
CA ARG A 98 -5.67 -3.04 6.83
C ARG A 98 -6.07 -1.73 6.17
N LEU A 99 -7.35 -1.47 5.97
CA LEU A 99 -7.82 -0.20 5.44
C LEU A 99 -7.52 0.96 6.41
N HIS A 100 -7.73 0.77 7.71
CA HIS A 100 -7.34 1.75 8.72
C HIS A 100 -5.83 2.04 8.71
N HIS A 101 -5.00 1.00 8.61
CA HIS A 101 -3.54 1.19 8.49
C HIS A 101 -3.18 1.93 7.19
N ALA A 102 -3.75 1.54 6.05
CA ALA A 102 -3.51 2.22 4.78
C ALA A 102 -3.91 3.71 4.82
N LEU A 103 -5.01 4.06 5.49
CA LEU A 103 -5.41 5.45 5.72
C LEU A 103 -4.37 6.21 6.56
N ALA A 104 -3.93 5.63 7.67
CA ALA A 104 -2.92 6.26 8.54
C ALA A 104 -1.60 6.51 7.78
N LEU A 105 -1.20 5.58 6.90
CA LEU A 105 -0.03 5.77 6.02
C LEU A 105 -0.24 6.93 5.04
N LEU A 106 -1.43 7.06 4.43
CA LEU A 106 -1.73 8.18 3.53
C LEU A 106 -1.73 9.53 4.25
N GLU A 107 -2.17 9.58 5.51
CA GLU A 107 -2.07 10.78 6.34
C GLU A 107 -0.62 11.20 6.60
N GLU A 108 0.27 10.24 6.83
CA GLU A 108 1.72 10.48 6.94
C GLU A 108 2.34 10.94 5.61
N ALA A 109 1.93 10.32 4.49
CA ALA A 109 2.37 10.76 3.16
C ALA A 109 1.95 12.20 2.88
N ARG A 110 0.70 12.55 3.21
CA ARG A 110 0.14 13.90 3.07
C ARG A 110 0.91 14.91 3.92
N ARG A 111 1.19 14.61 5.19
CA ARG A 111 1.93 15.49 6.11
C ARG A 111 3.34 15.83 5.63
N ARG A 112 3.94 14.98 4.80
CA ARG A 112 5.32 15.15 4.29
C ARG A 112 5.42 15.99 3.02
N LYS A 113 4.30 16.34 2.38
CA LYS A 113 4.27 17.18 1.19
C LYS A 113 3.86 18.60 1.57
N SER A 114 4.58 19.58 1.04
CA SER A 114 4.24 21.00 1.23
C SER A 114 3.02 21.45 0.42
N THR A 115 2.65 20.67 -0.60
CA THR A 115 1.47 20.90 -1.45
C THR A 115 0.57 19.67 -1.41
N PRO A 116 -0.76 19.84 -1.47
CA PRO A 116 -1.68 18.71 -1.57
C PRO A 116 -1.31 17.79 -2.75
N ASP A 117 -1.34 16.48 -2.51
CA ASP A 117 -1.19 15.45 -3.55
C ASP A 117 -2.60 14.93 -3.90
N PRO A 118 -3.16 15.27 -5.08
CA PRO A 118 -4.50 14.85 -5.47
C PRO A 118 -4.69 13.32 -5.48
N GLU A 119 -3.62 12.57 -5.75
CA GLU A 119 -3.68 11.11 -5.74
C GLU A 119 -3.86 10.58 -4.32
N VAL A 120 -3.16 11.16 -3.35
CA VAL A 120 -3.32 10.81 -1.93
C VAL A 120 -4.75 11.09 -1.47
N GLU A 121 -5.29 12.26 -1.79
CA GLU A 121 -6.68 12.60 -1.40
C GLU A 121 -7.70 11.65 -2.03
N THR A 122 -7.51 11.30 -3.32
CA THR A 122 -8.37 10.35 -4.03
C THR A 122 -8.32 8.97 -3.38
N LEU A 123 -7.12 8.49 -3.03
CA LEU A 123 -6.95 7.21 -2.34
C LEU A 123 -7.61 7.24 -0.96
N MET A 124 -7.43 8.31 -0.18
CA MET A 124 -8.04 8.46 1.14
C MET A 124 -9.57 8.41 1.09
N LEU A 125 -10.18 9.09 0.10
CA LEU A 125 -11.63 9.01 -0.13
C LEU A 125 -12.07 7.57 -0.44
N GLY A 126 -11.39 6.91 -1.38
CA GLY A 126 -11.70 5.54 -1.74
C GLY A 126 -11.59 4.54 -0.58
N LEU A 127 -10.60 4.70 0.31
CA LEU A 127 -10.46 3.84 1.48
C LEU A 127 -11.56 4.08 2.53
N ARG A 128 -12.00 5.34 2.72
CA ARG A 128 -13.12 5.67 3.61
C ARG A 128 -14.44 5.09 3.11
N ASP A 129 -14.66 5.14 1.80
CA ASP A 129 -15.82 4.53 1.18
C ASP A 129 -15.82 3.01 1.40
N LYS A 130 -14.67 2.35 1.21
CA LYS A 130 -14.50 0.91 1.49
C LYS A 130 -14.78 0.56 2.96
N LEU A 131 -14.25 1.33 3.91
CA LEU A 131 -14.51 1.12 5.34
C LEU A 131 -16.01 1.24 5.67
N THR A 132 -16.69 2.20 5.05
CA THR A 132 -18.14 2.38 5.23
C THR A 132 -18.94 1.19 4.69
N GLN A 133 -18.41 0.49 3.67
CA GLN A 133 -19.05 -0.70 3.08
C GLN A 133 -18.77 -2.01 3.85
N LEU A 134 -17.78 -2.02 4.76
CA LEU A 134 -17.44 -3.18 5.58
C LEU A 134 -18.26 -3.28 6.88
N GLY A 135 -18.81 -2.15 7.36
CA GLY A 135 -19.69 -2.07 8.53
C GLY A 135 -21.17 -2.22 8.20
#